data_AF-A0A2Z6UKE7-F1
#
_entry.id   AF-A0A2Z6UKE7-F1
#
_cell.length_a   1.000
_cell.length_b   1.000
_cell.length_c   1.000
_cell.angle_alpha   90.00
_cell.angle_beta   90.00
_cell.angle_gamma   90.00
#
_symmetry.space_group_name_H-M   'P 1'
#
loop_
_entity.id
_entity.type
_entity.pdbx_description
1 polymer ?
#
loop_
_entity_poly.entity_id
_entity_poly.type
_entity_poly.pdbx_seq_one_letter_code
_entity_poly.pdbx_strand_id
1 'polypeptide(L)' 'MQDFVNAILFAGAALGLILGLSCIIMGFLSDKAGAEAIQERIEYGFFGVSGLVVTLLLAYAAA' A
#
# COMPACT_ATOMS: atom_id res chain seq x y z
N MET A 1 22.71 4.18 16.56
CA MET A 1 21.28 4.59 16.71
C MET A 1 20.65 4.88 15.36
N GLN A 2 21.32 5.64 14.49
CA GLN A 2 20.81 6.00 13.15
C GLN A 2 20.55 4.77 12.25
N ASP A 3 21.42 3.76 12.28
CA ASP A 3 21.20 2.51 11.51
C ASP A 3 19.95 1.75 11.93
N PHE A 4 19.62 1.79 13.23
CA PHE A 4 18.42 1.15 13.77
C PHE A 4 17.15 1.89 13.33
N VAL A 5 17.20 3.23 13.29
CA VAL A 5 16.10 4.06 12.76
C VAL A 5 15.89 3.78 11.27
N ASN A 6 16.97 3.74 10.48
CA ASN A 6 16.89 3.43 9.04
C ASN A 6 16.34 2.01 8.79
N ALA A 7 16.72 1.03 9.61
CA ALA A 7 16.18 -0.32 9.50
C ALA A 7 14.66 -0.37 9.73
N ILE A 8 14.15 0.40 10.71
CA ILE A 8 12.71 0.49 10.98
C ILE A 8 11.99 1.21 9.83
N LEU A 9 12.54 2.31 9.32
CA LEU A 9 11.96 3.05 8.20
C LEU A 9 11.88 2.18 6.94
N PHE A 10 12.93 1.41 6.66
CA PHE A 10 12.94 0.45 5.55
C PHE A 10 11.90 -0.66 5.74
N ALA A 11 11.82 -1.26 6.93
CA ALA A 11 10.82 -2.29 7.24
C ALA A 11 9.39 -1.75 7.08
N GLY A 12 9.13 -0.53 7.56
CA GLY A 12 7.84 0.15 7.39
C GLY A 12 7.52 0.43 5.92
N ALA A 13 8.50 0.92 5.15
CA ALA A 13 8.34 1.19 3.72
C ALA A 13 8.03 -0.10 2.95
N ALA A 14 8.76 -1.19 3.24
CA ALA A 14 8.54 -2.50 2.63
C ALA A 14 7.16 -3.06 2.95
N LEU A 15 6.70 -2.97 4.20
CA LEU A 15 5.35 -3.40 4.60
C LEU A 15 4.27 -2.57 3.90
N GLY A 16 4.40 -1.24 3.90
CA GLY A 16 3.48 -0.36 3.19
C GLY A 16 3.41 -0.68 1.69
N LEU A 17 4.54 -1.04 1.08
CA LEU A 17 4.63 -1.35 -0.34
C LEU A 17 3.94 -2.67 -0.66
N ILE A 18 4.21 -3.71 0.12
CA ILE A 18 3.60 -5.02 -0.05
C ILE A 18 2.08 -4.92 0.12
N LEU A 19 1.61 -4.28 1.19
CA LEU A 19 0.18 -4.10 1.45
C LEU A 19 -0.50 -3.24 0.38
N GLY A 20 0.14 -2.12 -0.02
CA GLY A 20 -0.37 -1.25 -1.07
C GLY A 20 -0.51 -1.98 -2.40
N LEU A 21 0.52 -2.71 -2.83
CA LEU A 21 0.49 -3.51 -4.06
C LEU A 21 -0.54 -4.65 -3.98
N SER A 22 -0.64 -5.35 -2.84
CA SER A 22 -1.64 -6.40 -2.64
C SER A 22 -3.07 -5.86 -2.81
N CYS A 23 -3.37 -4.69 -2.25
CA CYS A 23 -4.69 -4.08 -2.40
C CYS A 23 -4.95 -3.58 -3.82
N ILE A 24 -3.95 -3.01 -4.50
CA ILE A 24 -4.08 -2.68 -5.94
C ILE A 24 -4.45 -3.93 -6.73
N ILE A 25 -3.74 -5.04 -6.51
CA ILE A 25 -3.97 -6.31 -7.20
C ILE A 25 -5.38 -6.85 -6.91
N MET A 26 -5.84 -6.83 -5.65
CA MET A 26 -7.21 -7.24 -5.30
C MET A 26 -8.29 -6.38 -5.94
N GLY A 27 -8.06 -5.07 -6.10
CA GLY A 27 -8.97 -4.19 -6.83
C GLY A 27 -9.21 -4.66 -8.27
N PHE A 28 -8.20 -5.21 -8.95
CA PHE A 28 -8.34 -5.75 -10.30
C PHE A 28 -8.92 -7.18 -10.35
N LEU A 29 -8.74 -7.96 -9.28
CA LEU A 29 -9.16 -9.36 -9.18
C LEU A 29 -10.56 -9.57 -8.57
N SER A 30 -11.35 -8.52 -8.34
CA SER A 30 -12.70 -8.68 -7.78
C SER A 30 -13.56 -9.62 -8.65
N ASP A 31 -13.98 -10.74 -8.07
CA ASP A 31 -14.86 -11.75 -8.68
C ASP A 31 -16.34 -11.35 -8.61
N LYS A 32 -16.65 -10.18 -8.03
CA LYS A 32 -18.02 -9.68 -7.90
C LYS A 32 -18.50 -9.03 -9.20
N ALA A 33 -19.81 -9.04 -9.40
CA ALA A 33 -20.46 -8.41 -10.56
C ALA A 33 -21.42 -7.29 -10.12
N GLY A 34 -21.54 -6.24 -10.93
CA GLY A 34 -22.47 -5.13 -10.68
C GLY A 34 -21.94 -4.10 -9.68
N ALA A 35 -22.83 -3.55 -8.84
CA ALA A 35 -22.52 -2.45 -7.94
C ALA A 35 -21.48 -2.81 -6.86
N GLU A 36 -21.49 -4.04 -6.37
CA GLU A 36 -20.53 -4.52 -5.35
C GLU A 36 -19.09 -4.57 -5.88
N ALA A 37 -18.91 -4.88 -7.17
CA ALA A 37 -17.61 -4.93 -7.82
C ALA A 37 -16.95 -3.54 -7.91
N ILE A 38 -17.78 -2.51 -8.15
CA ILE A 38 -17.33 -1.12 -8.22
C ILE A 38 -16.92 -0.63 -6.84
N GLN A 39 -17.69 -1.00 -5.80
CA GLN A 39 -17.36 -0.65 -4.42
C GLN A 39 -16.03 -1.27 -3.99
N GLU A 40 -15.84 -2.58 -4.18
CA GLU A 40 -14.57 -3.26 -3.84
C GLU A 40 -13.39 -2.63 -4.58
N ARG A 41 -13.54 -2.32 -5.87
CA ARG A 41 -12.50 -1.64 -6.67
C ARG A 41 -12.08 -0.30 -6.07
N ILE A 42 -13.03 0.48 -5.58
CA ILE A 42 -12.75 1.79 -4.97
C ILE A 42 -12.08 1.62 -3.62
N GLU A 43 -12.55 0.72 -2.77
CA GLU A 43 -11.98 0.47 -1.44
C GLU A 43 -10.54 -0.05 -1.53
N TYR A 44 -10.33 -1.11 -2.32
CA TYR A 44 -9.01 -1.69 -2.55
C TYR A 44 -8.09 -0.76 -3.32
N GLY A 45 -8.62 0.02 -4.26
CA GLY A 45 -7.88 1.05 -4.99
C GLY A 45 -7.40 2.19 -4.08
N PHE A 46 -8.29 2.73 -3.25
CA PHE A 46 -7.96 3.78 -2.27
C PHE A 46 -6.92 3.29 -1.27
N PHE A 47 -7.15 2.11 -0.69
CA PHE A 47 -6.21 1.52 0.26
C PHE A 47 -4.86 1.25 -0.40
N GLY A 48 -4.86 0.74 -1.63
CA GLY A 48 -3.67 0.50 -2.43
C GLY A 48 -2.84 1.75 -2.68
N VAL A 49 -3.47 2.83 -3.17
CA VAL A 49 -2.80 4.11 -3.42
C VAL A 49 -2.30 4.73 -2.12
N SER A 50 -3.09 4.68 -1.04
CA SER A 50 -2.66 5.19 0.27
C SER A 50 -1.42 4.45 0.81
N GLY A 51 -1.34 3.13 0.62
CA GLY A 51 -0.17 2.33 0.97
C GLY A 51 1.08 2.77 0.21
N LEU A 52 0.96 3.03 -1.10
CA LEU A 52 2.06 3.54 -1.92
C LEU A 52 2.51 4.95 -1.47
N VAL A 53 1.56 5.84 -1.14
CA VAL A 53 1.90 7.18 -0.64
C VAL A 53 2.67 7.09 0.69
N VAL A 54 2.24 6.23 1.61
CA VAL A 54 2.94 6.01 2.88
C VAL A 54 4.34 5.44 2.64
N THR A 55 4.49 4.48 1.73
CA THR A 55 5.82 3.97 1.35
C THR A 55 6.73 5.06 0.82
N LEU A 56 6.25 5.93 -0.08
CA LEU A 56 7.04 7.03 -0.63
C LEU A 56 7.45 8.02 0.46
N LEU A 57 6.56 8.32 1.41
CA LEU A 57 6.89 9.18 2.55
C LEU A 57 7.95 8.54 3.46
N LEU A 58 7.85 7.24 3.74
CA LEU A 58 8.84 6.52 4.54
C LEU A 58 10.19 6.39 3.83
N ALA A 59 10.17 6.19 2.52
CA ALA A 59 11.38 6.19 1.69
C ALA A 59 12.04 7.59 1.67
N TYR A 60 11.25 8.66 1.57
CA TYR A 60 11.75 10.03 1.68
C TYR A 60 12.36 10.31 3.05
N ALA A 61 11.72 9.84 4.12
CA ALA A 61 12.25 9.99 5.48
C ALA A 61 13.54 9.17 5.74
N ALA A 62 13.78 8.13 4.95
CA ALA A 62 14.97 7.28 5.04
C ALA A 62 16.13 7.71 4.11
N ALA A 63 15.90 8.70 3.24
CA ALA A 63 16.87 9.27 2.30
C ALA A 63 17.66 10.42 2.94
#